data_AF-A0A926TZ37-F1
#
_entry.id   AF-A0A926TZ37-F1
#
_cell.length_a   1.000
_cell.length_b   1.000
_cell.length_c   1.000
_cell.angle_alpha   90.00
_cell.angle_beta   90.00
_cell.angle_gamma   90.00
#
_symmetry.space_group_name_H-M   'P 1'
#
loop_
_entity.id
_entity.type
_entity.pdbx_description
1 polymer ?
#
loop_
_entity_poly.entity_id
_entity_poly.type
_entity_poly.pdbx_seq_one_letter_code
_entity_poly.pdbx_strand_id
1 'polypeptide(L)'
;MRQVRWRRISKFLLAAIALALMFAIPMRQARSTCDPSYPTICIAPPPPDLDCADIAYRNFPVLPPDPHNFDGGPNRRPDGVGCELPP
;
A
#
# COMPACT_ATOMS: atom_id res chain seq x y z
N MET A 1 23.33 -27.51 -51.38
CA MET A 1 23.92 -27.67 -50.02
C MET A 1 23.36 -26.58 -49.10
N ARG A 2 22.66 -26.99 -48.02
CA ARG A 2 22.46 -26.36 -46.68
C ARG A 2 22.49 -24.81 -46.62
N GLN A 3 21.37 -24.07 -46.56
CA GLN A 3 20.52 -23.86 -45.36
C GLN A 3 21.29 -23.75 -44.03
N VAL A 4 22.06 -22.66 -43.79
CA VAL A 4 22.49 -22.28 -42.42
C VAL A 4 22.74 -20.76 -42.30
N ARG A 5 21.74 -19.92 -42.56
CA ARG A 5 21.90 -18.47 -42.37
C ARG A 5 20.65 -17.81 -41.78
N TRP A 6 20.07 -18.44 -40.75
CA TRP A 6 18.85 -17.91 -40.12
C TRP A 6 18.70 -18.26 -38.63
N ARG A 7 19.77 -18.17 -37.83
CA ARG A 7 19.69 -18.48 -36.37
C ARG A 7 20.60 -17.64 -35.45
N ARG A 8 20.96 -16.40 -35.82
CA ARG A 8 21.82 -15.55 -34.96
C ARG A 8 21.25 -14.19 -34.56
N ILE A 9 19.99 -13.90 -34.85
CA ILE A 9 19.35 -12.62 -34.47
C ILE A 9 18.23 -12.80 -33.41
N SER A 10 17.82 -14.04 -33.13
CA SER A 10 16.56 -14.34 -32.41
C SER A 10 16.69 -14.58 -30.89
N LYS A 11 17.65 -13.96 -30.19
CA LYS A 11 17.70 -14.06 -28.71
C LYS A 11 17.94 -12.75 -27.99
N PHE A 12 18.55 -11.74 -28.64
CA PHE A 12 18.82 -10.46 -28.00
C PHE A 12 17.65 -9.47 -28.05
N LEU A 13 16.71 -9.64 -29.00
CA LEU A 13 15.55 -8.75 -29.11
C LEU A 13 14.46 -9.03 -28.05
N LEU A 14 14.33 -10.28 -27.59
CA LEU A 14 13.30 -10.67 -26.61
C LEU A 14 13.68 -10.30 -25.16
N ALA A 15 14.97 -10.28 -24.84
CA ALA A 15 15.46 -9.94 -23.50
C ALA A 15 15.32 -8.44 -23.17
N ALA A 16 15.49 -7.55 -24.16
CA ALA A 16 15.33 -6.11 -23.97
C ALA A 16 13.85 -5.69 -23.75
N ILE A 17 12.91 -6.41 -24.39
CA ILE A 17 11.46 -6.15 -24.23
C ILE A 17 10.98 -6.55 -22.84
N ALA A 18 11.47 -7.67 -22.30
CA ALA A 18 11.15 -8.09 -20.93
C ALA A 18 11.70 -7.14 -19.86
N LEU A 19 12.87 -6.53 -20.09
CA LEU A 19 13.47 -5.56 -19.18
C LEU A 19 12.74 -4.20 -19.21
N ALA A 20 12.24 -3.77 -20.37
CA ALA A 20 11.48 -2.53 -20.52
C ALA A 20 10.05 -2.62 -19.95
N LEU A 21 9.44 -3.82 -19.97
CA LEU A 21 8.08 -4.04 -19.42
C LEU A 21 8.03 -4.10 -17.88
N MET A 22 9.17 -4.32 -17.20
CA MET A 22 9.25 -4.32 -15.72
C MET A 22 9.26 -2.90 -15.10
N PHE A 23 9.60 -1.86 -15.87
CA PHE A 23 9.69 -0.47 -15.40
C PHE A 23 8.48 0.41 -15.78
N ALA A 24 7.59 -0.09 -16.64
CA ALA A 24 6.49 0.70 -17.22
C ALA A 24 5.12 0.38 -16.62
N ILE A 25 5.03 -0.30 -15.46
CA ILE A 25 3.78 -0.37 -14.72
C ILE A 25 3.70 0.92 -13.91
N PRO A 26 2.90 1.93 -14.31
CA PRO A 26 2.52 2.94 -13.34
C PRO A 26 1.82 2.18 -12.23
N MET A 27 2.39 2.21 -11.01
CA MET A 27 1.59 1.98 -9.82
C MET A 27 0.42 2.95 -9.98
N ARG A 28 -0.76 2.44 -10.33
CA ARG A 28 -1.97 3.22 -10.15
C ARG A 28 -2.03 3.40 -8.64
N GLN A 29 -1.43 4.49 -8.15
CA GLN A 29 -1.67 4.95 -6.80
C GLN A 29 -3.18 5.01 -6.73
N ALA A 30 -3.75 4.10 -5.93
CA ALA A 30 -5.16 4.05 -5.73
C ALA A 30 -5.59 5.49 -5.43
N ARG A 31 -6.62 5.97 -6.11
CA ARG A 31 -7.34 7.15 -5.63
C ARG A 31 -7.80 6.77 -4.24
N SER A 32 -7.01 7.11 -3.22
CA SER A 32 -7.21 6.65 -1.86
C SER A 32 -8.41 7.40 -1.32
N THR A 33 -9.57 6.81 -1.55
CA THR A 33 -10.77 7.08 -0.77
C THR A 33 -10.44 6.85 0.70
N CYS A 34 -10.92 7.73 1.58
CA CYS A 34 -10.76 7.59 3.02
C CYS A 34 -11.32 6.23 3.47
N ASP A 35 -10.66 5.58 4.41
CA ASP A 35 -11.11 4.32 4.98
C ASP A 35 -12.37 4.56 5.85
N PRO A 36 -13.45 3.80 5.64
CA PRO A 36 -14.70 3.97 6.39
C PRO A 36 -14.55 3.70 7.90
N SER A 37 -13.47 3.04 8.32
CA SER A 37 -13.14 2.76 9.72
C SER A 37 -12.82 4.03 10.50
N TYR A 38 -12.50 5.14 9.81
CA TYR A 38 -12.19 6.45 10.41
C TYR A 38 -13.19 7.50 9.92
N PRO A 39 -14.44 7.49 10.41
CA PRO A 39 -15.53 8.29 9.81
C PRO A 39 -15.40 9.81 9.98
N THR A 40 -14.49 10.27 10.84
CA THR A 40 -14.31 11.70 11.15
C THR A 40 -13.09 12.33 10.50
N ILE A 41 -12.14 11.52 10.03
CA ILE A 41 -10.87 11.98 9.48
C ILE A 41 -10.53 11.16 8.23
N CYS A 42 -9.87 11.78 7.26
CA CYS A 42 -9.47 11.05 6.07
C CYS A 42 -8.11 10.37 6.27
N ILE A 43 -8.12 9.05 6.47
CA ILE A 43 -6.92 8.20 6.44
C ILE A 43 -7.11 7.17 5.32
N ALA A 44 -6.10 6.94 4.50
CA ALA A 44 -6.16 5.97 3.40
C ALA A 44 -6.09 4.53 3.95
N PRO A 45 -6.73 3.53 3.31
CA PRO A 45 -6.52 2.13 3.68
C PRO A 45 -5.07 1.71 3.43
N PRO A 46 -4.52 0.75 4.19
CA PRO A 46 -3.18 0.21 3.96
C PRO A 46 -3.07 -0.50 2.60
N PRO A 47 -1.90 -0.52 1.95
CA PRO A 47 -0.61 0.06 2.36
C PRO A 47 -0.39 1.54 1.95
N PRO A 48 0.48 2.30 2.67
CA PRO A 48 1.31 1.90 3.81
C PRO A 48 0.50 1.66 5.08
N ASP A 49 1.06 0.90 6.02
CA ASP A 49 0.51 0.84 7.38
C ASP A 49 0.97 2.09 8.14
N LEU A 50 0.03 2.79 8.77
CA LEU A 50 0.28 4.05 9.45
C LEU A 50 0.15 3.81 10.95
N ASP A 51 1.11 4.29 11.72
CA ASP A 51 1.03 4.30 13.19
C ASP A 51 0.53 5.66 13.69
N CYS A 52 0.17 5.74 14.97
CA CYS A 52 -0.19 7.01 15.61
C CYS A 52 0.92 8.08 15.53
N ALA A 53 2.18 7.66 15.34
CA ALA A 53 3.31 8.56 15.12
C ALA A 53 3.32 9.19 13.72
N ASP A 54 2.67 8.57 12.73
CA ASP A 54 2.69 8.99 11.32
C ASP A 54 1.58 9.99 10.98
N ILE A 55 0.57 10.12 11.84
CA ILE A 55 -0.57 11.01 11.64
C ILE A 55 -0.62 12.09 12.72
N ALA A 56 -1.22 13.23 12.40
CA ALA A 56 -1.40 14.35 13.35
C ALA A 56 -2.67 14.21 14.21
N TYR A 57 -3.60 13.31 13.86
CA TYR A 57 -4.89 13.18 14.52
C TYR A 57 -4.79 12.36 15.80
N ARG A 58 -5.55 12.74 16.84
CA ARG A 58 -5.61 12.08 18.15
C ARG A 58 -7.06 12.05 18.62
N ASN A 59 -7.40 11.07 19.46
CA ASN A 59 -8.71 10.93 20.09
C ASN A 59 -9.87 10.97 19.08
N PHE A 60 -9.77 10.21 17.99
CA PHE A 60 -10.83 10.13 16.97
C PHE A 60 -11.58 8.80 17.06
N PRO A 61 -12.87 8.75 16.70
CA PRO A 61 -13.61 7.50 16.69
C PRO A 61 -13.06 6.52 15.65
N VAL A 62 -12.92 5.27 16.06
CA VAL A 62 -12.50 4.13 15.22
C VAL A 62 -13.62 3.09 15.19
N LEU A 63 -13.91 2.58 14.00
CA LEU A 63 -14.86 1.49 13.80
C LEU A 63 -14.13 0.21 13.43
N PRO A 64 -14.59 -0.97 13.90
CA PRO A 64 -14.04 -2.24 13.45
C PRO A 64 -14.47 -2.57 12.00
N PRO A 65 -13.63 -3.26 11.21
CA PRO A 65 -12.28 -3.69 11.55
C PRO A 65 -11.29 -2.52 11.46
N ASP A 66 -10.42 -2.33 12.44
CA ASP A 66 -9.45 -1.23 12.51
C ASP A 66 -8.19 -1.56 11.68
N PRO A 67 -8.05 -1.10 10.41
CA PRO A 67 -7.05 -1.65 9.50
C PRO A 67 -5.62 -1.19 9.82
N HIS A 68 -5.47 -0.08 10.56
CA HIS A 68 -4.18 0.42 11.05
C HIS A 68 -3.96 0.16 12.54
N ASN A 69 -4.91 -0.47 13.22
CA ASN A 69 -4.82 -0.75 14.66
C ASN A 69 -4.61 0.53 15.52
N PHE A 70 -5.30 1.63 15.18
CA PHE A 70 -5.25 2.85 15.98
C PHE A 70 -5.97 2.74 17.34
N ASP A 71 -6.97 1.87 17.46
CA ASP A 71 -7.81 1.62 18.64
C ASP A 71 -7.31 0.38 19.42
N GLY A 72 -6.28 0.62 20.25
CA GLY A 72 -5.68 -0.41 21.10
C GLY A 72 -4.18 -0.50 20.92
N GLY A 73 -3.43 0.16 21.82
CA GLY A 73 -1.99 -0.01 21.92
C GLY A 73 -1.58 -1.39 22.46
N PRO A 74 -0.27 -1.72 22.51
CA PRO A 74 0.25 -3.03 22.92
C PRO A 74 -0.18 -3.51 24.32
N ASN A 75 -0.74 -2.62 25.15
CA ASN A 75 -1.22 -2.93 26.49
C ASN A 75 -2.63 -2.37 26.79
N ARG A 76 -3.41 -1.97 25.78
CA ARG A 76 -4.74 -1.37 25.97
C ARG A 76 -5.82 -2.18 25.24
N ARG A 77 -7.03 -2.17 25.79
CA ARG A 77 -8.21 -2.74 25.13
C ARG A 77 -8.72 -1.73 24.10
N PRO A 78 -9.25 -2.17 22.95
CA PRO A 78 -9.98 -1.31 22.04
C PRO A 78 -11.22 -0.75 22.76
N ASP A 79 -11.35 0.56 22.82
CA ASP A 79 -12.49 1.28 23.41
C ASP A 79 -13.23 2.15 22.38
N GLY A 80 -12.87 2.04 21.11
CA GLY A 80 -13.45 2.78 19.98
C GLY A 80 -12.76 4.11 19.70
N VAL A 81 -11.65 4.41 20.39
CA VAL A 81 -10.94 5.69 20.27
C VAL A 81 -9.51 5.47 19.81
N GLY A 82 -9.20 6.01 18.64
CA GLY A 82 -7.90 5.91 18.00
C GLY A 82 -6.88 6.91 18.54
N CYS A 83 -5.65 6.45 18.72
CA CYS A 83 -4.48 7.26 19.07
C CYS A 83 -4.73 8.18 20.27
N GLU A 84 -5.21 7.60 21.36
CA GLU A 84 -5.42 8.32 22.61
C GLU A 84 -4.10 8.82 23.21
N LEU A 85 -4.11 10.03 23.76
CA LEU A 85 -2.98 10.51 24.53
C LEU A 85 -2.99 9.84 25.91
N PRO A 86 -1.83 9.36 26.41
CA PRO A 86 -1.73 8.96 27.81
C PRO A 86 -2.09 10.15 28.72
N PRO A 87 -2.82 9.91 29.83
CA PRO A 87 -3.20 10.95 30.79
C PRO A 87 -2.00 11.57 31.50
#